data_AF-A0A955BJM7-F1
#
_entry.id   AF-A0A955BJM7-F1
#
_cell.length_a   1.000
_cell.length_b   1.000
_cell.length_c   1.000
_cell.angle_alpha   90.00
_cell.angle_beta   90.00
_cell.angle_gamma   90.00
#
_symmetry.space_group_name_H-M   'P 1'
#
loop_
_entity.id
_entity.type
_entity.pdbx_description
1 polymer ?
#
loop_
_entity_poly.entity_id
_entity_poly.type
_entity_poly.pdbx_seq_one_letter_code
_entity_poly.pdbx_strand_id
1 'polypeptide(L)'
;MQGPDGPLDIFQGITLITPDYTRIEGLLAKNPYVWDMRLATSSIPRETLSAILNRQLPTDNANERLRVVRLYVQSERYKDAREELAEIIARFPDLADLRKQEQALRQLEANRTIREIELRQEAGQHFLAFRMLNAFPAEGVASETLLRIKQMLDEYQKRFDQRDRVLKLLEQHLSEITDEDVKRRLEPLGEELKSELNINTLERMADYLRLADDESLSPEQKLSLAVSAWLLGSGEATENLAVSTSLITARDLVVRYLTSEQEIERSQLLAELERTEGVSPANVAKLLRTIKPPKTTEIPEDGIPGYLKLEVPGLPGEDNFRYEIQLPPEYDPHRRYPCVMTLNGSATTPSQQMDWWAGGYNDSLRMRLGQATRHGYIVIAPYWVKPHQRGYDYSAREHAAVLFTLRDACRRFSIDTDRVFLSGHSRGGSAAWDIGLAHPDLWAGVIPIVSISDKYIARYWPNAKYVPLYFVGGQMDSGTTARNSRDWDRYLTRAGFDCIVSEFQARGHEHFSD
;
A
#
# COMPACT_ATOMS: atom_id res chain seq x y z
N MET A 1 25.13 18.39 -14.97
CA MET A 1 25.64 17.34 -14.05
C MET A 1 26.98 17.79 -13.46
N GLN A 2 27.48 17.25 -12.36
CA GLN A 2 28.80 17.63 -11.83
C GLN A 2 29.83 16.53 -12.14
N GLY A 3 30.80 16.84 -12.99
CA GLY A 3 31.94 15.98 -13.30
C GLY A 3 33.15 16.29 -12.41
N PRO A 4 34.25 15.52 -12.55
CA PRO A 4 35.50 15.74 -11.81
C PRO A 4 36.10 17.14 -12.00
N ASP A 5 35.85 17.75 -13.15
CA ASP A 5 36.42 19.04 -13.56
C ASP A 5 35.41 20.22 -13.49
N GLY A 6 34.22 19.99 -12.93
CA GLY A 6 33.17 21.01 -12.79
C GLY A 6 31.83 20.64 -13.44
N PRO A 7 30.88 21.60 -13.56
CA PRO A 7 29.58 21.36 -14.17
C PRO A 7 29.69 21.02 -15.66
N LEU A 8 29.01 19.95 -16.06
CA LEU A 8 28.89 19.46 -17.44
C LEU A 8 27.51 19.80 -18.00
N ASP A 9 27.52 20.52 -19.12
CA ASP A 9 26.34 20.79 -19.95
C ASP A 9 26.16 19.66 -20.97
N ILE A 10 25.15 18.82 -20.74
CA ILE A 10 24.79 17.73 -21.64
C ILE A 10 23.43 18.06 -22.24
N PHE A 11 23.39 18.29 -23.55
CA PHE A 11 22.12 18.35 -24.27
C PHE A 11 21.59 16.94 -24.42
N GLN A 12 20.35 16.70 -24.03
CA GLN A 12 19.71 15.39 -24.16
C GLN A 12 18.56 15.47 -25.17
N GLY A 13 18.31 14.37 -25.87
CA GLY A 13 17.22 14.27 -26.83
C GLY A 13 16.62 12.88 -26.87
N ILE A 14 15.33 12.81 -27.13
CA ILE A 14 14.64 11.55 -27.42
C ILE A 14 15.02 11.11 -28.83
N THR A 15 15.65 9.95 -28.96
CA THR A 15 16.12 9.42 -30.25
C THR A 15 15.35 8.19 -30.71
N LEU A 16 14.64 7.51 -29.80
CA LEU A 16 13.78 6.37 -30.12
C LEU A 16 12.59 6.30 -29.15
N ILE A 17 11.40 6.05 -29.67
CA ILE A 17 10.21 5.74 -28.88
C ILE A 17 9.75 4.34 -29.29
N THR A 18 9.69 3.43 -28.31
CA THR A 18 9.12 2.08 -28.47
C THR A 18 7.90 1.94 -27.54
N PRO A 19 7.09 0.88 -27.67
CA PRO A 19 5.98 0.66 -26.77
C PRO A 19 6.39 0.57 -25.28
N ASP A 20 7.54 -0.04 -25.01
CA ASP A 20 8.00 -0.33 -23.65
C ASP A 20 8.88 0.78 -23.09
N TYR A 21 9.80 1.31 -23.91
CA TYR A 21 10.75 2.32 -23.49
C TYR A 21 10.98 3.44 -24.52
N THR A 22 11.33 4.61 -24.01
CA THR A 22 11.80 5.77 -24.76
C THR A 22 13.27 5.99 -24.47
N ARG A 23 14.10 6.03 -25.51
CA ARG A 23 15.54 6.26 -25.43
C ARG A 23 15.83 7.76 -25.42
N ILE A 24 16.64 8.19 -24.47
CA ILE A 24 17.17 9.54 -24.36
C ILE A 24 18.69 9.45 -24.45
N GLU A 25 19.26 10.12 -25.44
CA GLU A 25 20.70 10.14 -25.69
C GLU A 25 21.26 11.56 -25.52
N GLY A 26 22.54 11.64 -25.15
CA GLY A 26 23.30 12.88 -25.23
C GLY A 26 23.44 13.32 -26.68
N LEU A 27 22.84 14.46 -27.03
CA LEU A 27 23.03 15.12 -28.30
C LEU A 27 24.36 15.89 -28.26
N LEU A 28 25.15 15.76 -29.33
CA LEU A 28 26.48 16.37 -29.45
C LEU A 28 26.48 17.88 -29.12
N ALA A 29 27.26 18.27 -28.11
CA ALA A 29 27.73 19.65 -27.95
C ALA A 29 29.18 19.65 -27.44
N LYS A 30 30.09 20.26 -28.23
CA LYS A 30 31.54 20.49 -28.05
C LYS A 30 32.42 19.31 -27.61
N ASN A 31 32.02 18.49 -26.64
CA ASN A 31 32.69 17.27 -26.17
C ASN A 31 31.73 16.07 -26.32
N PRO A 32 32.14 14.98 -26.98
CA PRO A 32 31.30 13.80 -27.15
C PRO A 32 31.23 13.01 -25.83
N TYR A 33 30.20 13.27 -25.03
CA TYR A 33 29.83 12.37 -23.95
C TYR A 33 28.87 11.31 -24.50
N VAL A 34 29.25 10.03 -24.43
CA VAL A 34 28.34 8.93 -24.75
C VAL A 34 27.39 8.77 -23.57
N TRP A 35 26.23 9.42 -23.67
CA TRP A 35 25.15 9.32 -22.70
C TRP A 35 23.97 8.63 -23.36
N ASP A 36 23.50 7.53 -22.79
CA ASP A 36 22.42 6.72 -23.36
C ASP A 36 21.58 6.10 -22.24
N MET A 37 20.36 6.59 -22.07
CA MET A 37 19.41 6.16 -21.05
C MET A 37 18.06 5.80 -21.66
N ARG A 38 17.28 5.00 -20.93
CA ARG A 38 15.94 4.58 -21.34
C ARG A 38 14.98 4.87 -20.20
N LEU A 39 13.80 5.39 -20.50
CA LEU A 39 12.66 5.56 -19.58
C LEU A 39 11.51 4.68 -20.05
N ALA A 40 10.65 4.20 -19.14
CA ALA A 40 9.42 3.54 -19.57
C ALA A 40 8.56 4.51 -20.40
N THR A 41 8.06 4.10 -21.57
CA THR A 41 7.23 4.99 -22.42
C THR A 41 5.93 5.37 -21.71
N SER A 42 5.42 4.48 -20.86
CA SER A 42 4.26 4.71 -19.99
C SER A 42 4.44 5.89 -19.03
N SER A 43 5.69 6.25 -18.67
CA SER A 43 6.00 7.37 -17.77
C SER A 43 5.80 8.75 -18.41
N ILE A 44 5.73 8.82 -19.74
CA ILE A 44 5.62 10.10 -20.46
C ILE A 44 4.13 10.54 -20.49
N PRO A 45 3.79 11.72 -19.97
CA PRO A 45 2.42 12.25 -20.05
C PRO A 45 1.91 12.25 -21.48
N ARG A 46 0.62 11.94 -21.66
CA ARG A 46 0.03 11.82 -23.00
C ARG A 46 0.22 13.07 -23.83
N GLU A 47 -0.03 14.24 -23.25
CA GLU A 47 0.09 15.53 -23.95
C GLU A 47 1.51 15.73 -24.48
N THR A 48 2.51 15.43 -23.66
CA THR A 48 3.93 15.48 -24.05
C THR A 48 4.24 14.48 -25.16
N LEU A 49 3.84 13.21 -25.01
CA LEU A 49 4.10 12.18 -25.99
C LEU A 49 3.40 12.47 -27.33
N SER A 50 2.14 12.89 -27.28
CA SER A 50 1.36 13.28 -28.46
C SER A 50 1.98 14.48 -29.17
N ALA A 51 2.41 15.52 -28.45
CA ALA A 51 3.09 16.67 -29.03
C ALA A 51 4.40 16.28 -29.74
N ILE A 52 5.19 15.39 -29.14
CA ILE A 52 6.42 14.87 -29.76
C ILE A 52 6.08 14.12 -31.06
N LEU A 53 5.14 13.19 -31.01
CA LEU A 53 4.75 12.37 -32.17
C LEU A 53 4.16 13.24 -33.29
N ASN A 54 3.31 14.23 -32.96
CA ASN A 54 2.70 15.15 -33.92
C ASN A 54 3.71 16.06 -34.61
N ARG A 55 4.85 16.35 -33.97
CA ARG A 55 5.93 17.14 -34.57
C ARG A 55 6.77 16.32 -35.55
N GLN A 56 6.88 15.01 -35.34
CA GLN A 56 7.74 14.12 -36.13
C GLN A 56 6.98 13.39 -37.23
N LEU A 57 5.66 13.18 -37.07
CA LEU A 57 4.84 12.42 -38.00
C LEU A 57 3.77 13.32 -38.65
N PRO A 58 3.61 13.27 -39.98
CA PRO A 58 2.60 14.07 -40.68
C PRO A 58 1.18 13.73 -40.21
N THR A 59 0.38 14.78 -39.96
CA THR A 59 -0.99 14.67 -39.45
C THR A 59 -2.03 14.41 -40.54
N ASP A 60 -1.65 14.64 -41.80
CA ASP A 60 -2.43 14.43 -43.03
C ASP A 60 -2.18 13.05 -43.67
N ASN A 61 -1.37 12.19 -43.05
CA ASN A 61 -1.11 10.83 -43.52
C ASN A 61 -1.72 9.77 -42.58
N ALA A 62 -2.80 9.13 -43.03
CA ALA A 62 -3.50 8.12 -42.25
C ALA A 62 -2.63 6.94 -41.80
N ASN A 63 -1.70 6.47 -42.65
CA ASN A 63 -0.84 5.33 -42.32
C ASN A 63 0.13 5.67 -41.18
N GLU A 64 0.66 6.89 -41.16
CA GLU A 64 1.52 7.38 -40.08
C GLU A 64 0.74 7.54 -38.77
N ARG A 65 -0.50 8.02 -38.82
CA ARG A 65 -1.34 8.12 -37.63
C ARG A 65 -1.76 6.76 -37.08
N LEU A 66 -2.05 5.79 -37.95
CA LEU A 66 -2.30 4.41 -37.52
C LEU A 66 -1.07 3.74 -36.87
N ARG A 67 0.16 4.19 -37.17
CA ARG A 67 1.36 3.76 -36.42
C ARG A 67 1.34 4.27 -34.98
N VAL A 68 0.87 5.50 -34.76
CA VAL A 68 0.70 6.07 -33.40
C VAL A 68 -0.34 5.28 -32.62
N VAL A 69 -1.48 4.94 -33.25
CA VAL A 69 -2.49 4.06 -32.62
C VAL A 69 -1.86 2.73 -32.21
N ARG A 70 -1.09 2.07 -33.09
CA ARG A 70 -0.41 0.81 -32.75
C ARG A 70 0.57 0.97 -31.59
N LEU A 71 1.36 2.04 -31.57
CA LEU A 71 2.26 2.36 -30.45
C LEU A 71 1.47 2.43 -29.14
N TYR A 72 0.38 3.19 -29.09
CA TYR A 72 -0.44 3.32 -27.89
C TYR A 72 -1.10 2.01 -27.47
N VAL A 73 -1.59 1.19 -28.41
CA VAL A 73 -2.14 -0.14 -28.10
C VAL A 73 -1.09 -1.04 -27.47
N GLN A 74 0.12 -1.08 -28.06
CA GLN A 74 1.22 -1.91 -27.56
C GLN A 74 1.74 -1.41 -26.20
N SER A 75 1.64 -0.11 -25.91
CA SER A 75 1.91 0.47 -24.58
C SER A 75 0.73 0.36 -23.59
N GLU A 76 -0.33 -0.37 -23.93
CA GLU A 76 -1.58 -0.49 -23.18
C GLU A 76 -2.31 0.85 -22.89
N ARG A 77 -2.01 1.90 -23.65
CA ARG A 77 -2.65 3.24 -23.55
C ARG A 77 -3.92 3.27 -24.40
N TYR A 78 -4.87 2.38 -24.09
CA TYR A 78 -6.08 2.16 -24.91
C TYR A 78 -6.94 3.42 -25.09
N LYS A 79 -7.05 4.25 -24.06
CA LYS A 79 -7.75 5.54 -24.15
C LYS A 79 -7.10 6.46 -25.18
N ASP A 80 -5.77 6.61 -25.10
CA ASP A 80 -5.00 7.45 -26.03
C ASP A 80 -5.07 6.90 -27.46
N ALA A 81 -5.00 5.58 -27.63
CA ALA A 81 -5.19 4.90 -28.90
C ALA A 81 -6.58 5.18 -29.49
N ARG A 82 -7.63 5.15 -28.65
CA ARG A 82 -9.01 5.38 -29.06
C ARG A 82 -9.24 6.83 -29.48
N GLU A 83 -8.73 7.78 -28.71
CA GLU A 83 -8.85 9.20 -29.04
C GLU A 83 -8.09 9.54 -30.33
N GLU A 84 -6.88 9.02 -30.51
CA GLU A 84 -6.14 9.14 -31.77
C GLU A 84 -6.90 8.51 -32.94
N LEU A 85 -7.47 7.31 -32.75
CA LEU A 85 -8.23 6.64 -33.80
C LEU A 85 -9.53 7.39 -34.16
N ALA A 86 -10.19 8.01 -33.18
CA ALA A 86 -11.37 8.84 -33.41
C ALA A 86 -11.04 10.08 -34.27
N GLU A 87 -9.88 10.71 -34.04
CA GLU A 87 -9.39 11.80 -34.90
C GLU A 87 -9.11 11.34 -36.33
N ILE A 88 -8.54 10.13 -36.50
CA ILE A 88 -8.30 9.53 -37.82
C ILE A 88 -9.63 9.28 -38.54
N ILE A 89 -10.62 8.69 -37.86
CA ILE A 89 -11.95 8.44 -38.45
C ILE A 89 -12.62 9.73 -38.91
N ALA A 90 -12.49 10.81 -38.12
CA ALA A 90 -13.05 12.11 -38.48
C ALA A 90 -12.33 12.76 -39.67
N ARG A 91 -11.01 12.59 -39.79
CA ARG A 91 -10.19 13.21 -40.85
C ARG A 91 -10.16 12.41 -42.16
N PHE A 92 -10.29 11.10 -42.08
CA PHE A 92 -10.20 10.18 -43.22
C PHE A 92 -11.43 9.26 -43.29
N PRO A 93 -12.62 9.81 -43.64
CA PRO A 93 -13.87 9.07 -43.59
C PRO A 93 -13.95 7.87 -44.55
N ASP A 94 -13.11 7.87 -45.59
CA ASP A 94 -13.06 6.82 -46.64
C ASP A 94 -12.31 5.55 -46.19
N LEU A 95 -11.65 5.57 -45.03
CA LEU A 95 -10.96 4.40 -44.49
C LEU A 95 -11.97 3.40 -43.92
N ALA A 96 -12.21 2.33 -44.68
CA ALA A 96 -13.09 1.25 -44.26
C ALA A 96 -12.58 0.55 -42.98
N ASP A 97 -13.53 0.06 -42.17
CA ASP A 97 -13.33 -0.84 -41.02
C ASP A 97 -12.61 -0.31 -39.77
N LEU A 98 -12.31 1.00 -39.69
CA LEU A 98 -11.73 1.60 -38.47
C LEU A 98 -12.68 1.66 -37.27
N ARG A 99 -14.00 1.68 -37.51
CA ARG A 99 -15.02 1.68 -36.44
C ARG A 99 -15.01 0.39 -35.61
N LYS A 100 -14.72 -0.76 -36.24
CA LYS A 100 -14.56 -2.04 -35.50
C LYS A 100 -13.33 -2.00 -34.60
N GLN A 101 -12.24 -1.39 -35.05
CA GLN A 101 -11.03 -1.22 -34.25
C GLN A 101 -11.29 -0.28 -33.07
N GLU A 102 -12.03 0.81 -33.27
CA GLU A 102 -12.43 1.70 -32.17
C GLU A 102 -13.27 0.96 -31.12
N GLN A 103 -14.21 0.12 -31.56
CA GLN A 103 -15.00 -0.72 -30.66
C GLN A 103 -14.14 -1.72 -29.88
N ALA A 104 -13.14 -2.34 -30.52
CA ALA A 104 -12.19 -3.22 -29.84
C ALA A 104 -11.37 -2.46 -28.78
N LEU A 105 -10.95 -1.22 -29.06
CA LEU A 105 -10.24 -0.37 -28.09
C LEU A 105 -11.12 0.00 -26.90
N ARG A 106 -12.42 0.29 -27.13
CA ARG A 106 -13.39 0.51 -26.05
C ARG A 106 -13.47 -0.71 -25.13
N GLN A 107 -13.46 -1.92 -25.69
CA GLN A 107 -13.48 -3.15 -24.89
C GLN A 107 -12.20 -3.35 -24.07
N LEU A 108 -11.03 -3.03 -24.64
CA LEU A 108 -9.76 -3.09 -23.91
C LEU A 108 -9.67 -2.05 -22.78
N GLU A 109 -10.16 -0.82 -23.04
CA GLU A 109 -10.30 0.23 -22.03
C GLU A 109 -11.25 -0.20 -20.90
N ALA A 110 -12.42 -0.75 -21.24
CA ALA A 110 -13.39 -1.29 -20.29
C ALA A 110 -12.78 -2.39 -19.40
N ASN A 111 -12.08 -3.36 -20.00
CA ASN A 111 -11.41 -4.43 -19.27
C ASN A 111 -10.31 -3.91 -18.33
N ARG A 112 -9.55 -2.90 -18.76
CA ARG A 112 -8.53 -2.26 -17.91
C ARG A 112 -9.17 -1.54 -16.72
N THR A 113 -10.27 -0.83 -16.93
CA THR A 113 -11.02 -0.16 -15.86
C THR A 113 -11.58 -1.17 -14.86
N ILE A 114 -12.11 -2.31 -15.31
CA ILE A 114 -12.58 -3.38 -14.41
C ILE A 114 -11.43 -3.89 -13.53
N ARG A 115 -10.27 -4.20 -14.11
CA ARG A 115 -9.10 -4.63 -13.32
C ARG A 115 -8.69 -3.60 -12.28
N GLU A 116 -8.79 -2.31 -12.61
CA GLU A 116 -8.52 -1.25 -11.65
C GLU A 116 -9.57 -1.22 -10.52
N ILE A 117 -10.86 -1.38 -10.84
CA ILE A 117 -11.94 -1.46 -9.83
C ILE A 117 -11.67 -2.63 -8.87
N GLU A 118 -11.36 -3.81 -9.39
CA GLU A 118 -11.07 -5.00 -8.58
C GLU A 118 -9.86 -4.77 -7.68
N LEU A 119 -8.80 -4.18 -8.20
CA LEU A 119 -7.63 -3.79 -7.40
C LEU A 119 -8.01 -2.83 -6.26
N ARG A 120 -8.89 -1.85 -6.53
CA ARG A 120 -9.38 -0.93 -5.48
C ARG A 120 -10.19 -1.66 -4.41
N GLN A 121 -11.02 -2.63 -4.80
CA GLN A 121 -11.76 -3.46 -3.85
C GLN A 121 -10.81 -4.27 -2.96
N GLU A 122 -9.82 -4.94 -3.55
CA GLU A 122 -8.80 -5.70 -2.82
C GLU A 122 -7.99 -4.82 -1.87
N ALA A 123 -7.68 -3.59 -2.29
CA ALA A 123 -7.00 -2.59 -1.48
C ALA A 123 -7.86 -2.00 -0.34
N GLY A 124 -9.14 -2.38 -0.23
CA GLY A 124 -10.09 -1.85 0.76
C GLY A 124 -10.64 -0.46 0.41
N GLN A 125 -10.42 0.02 -0.81
CA GLN A 125 -10.85 1.34 -1.30
C GLN A 125 -12.24 1.24 -1.92
N HIS A 126 -13.20 0.84 -1.09
CA HIS A 126 -14.53 0.45 -1.54
C HIS A 126 -15.36 1.61 -2.08
N PHE A 127 -15.22 2.81 -1.53
CA PHE A 127 -15.89 4.01 -2.02
C PHE A 127 -15.33 4.44 -3.38
N LEU A 128 -14.01 4.41 -3.57
CA LEU A 128 -13.39 4.66 -4.87
C LEU A 128 -13.85 3.63 -5.91
N ALA A 129 -13.82 2.34 -5.58
CA ALA A 129 -14.31 1.28 -6.47
C ALA A 129 -15.78 1.48 -6.84
N PHE A 130 -16.65 1.79 -5.86
CA PHE A 130 -18.06 2.06 -6.09
C PHE A 130 -18.28 3.28 -6.99
N ARG A 131 -17.53 4.37 -6.78
CA ARG A 131 -17.59 5.56 -7.66
C ARG A 131 -17.16 5.23 -9.09
N MET A 132 -16.12 4.42 -9.26
CA MET A 132 -15.64 3.99 -10.57
C MET A 132 -16.68 3.11 -11.29
N LEU A 133 -17.35 2.20 -10.57
CA LEU A 133 -18.46 1.39 -11.11
C LEU A 133 -19.62 2.27 -11.59
N ASN A 134 -20.03 3.26 -10.80
CA ASN A 134 -21.12 4.17 -11.16
C ASN A 134 -20.76 5.10 -12.33
N ALA A 135 -19.49 5.47 -12.47
CA ALA A 135 -18.98 6.28 -13.57
C ALA A 135 -18.57 5.46 -14.80
N PHE A 136 -18.81 4.14 -14.80
CA PHE A 136 -18.34 3.24 -15.85
C PHE A 136 -19.02 3.54 -17.20
N PRO A 137 -18.26 3.69 -18.31
CA PRO A 137 -18.84 4.02 -19.61
C PRO A 137 -19.58 2.82 -20.20
N ALA A 138 -20.91 2.93 -20.37
CA ALA A 138 -21.70 1.85 -20.94
C ALA A 138 -21.69 1.80 -22.49
N GLU A 139 -21.41 2.93 -23.13
CA GLU A 139 -21.56 3.08 -24.58
C GLU A 139 -20.49 2.30 -25.37
N GLY A 140 -20.95 1.37 -26.21
CA GLY A 140 -20.08 0.60 -27.11
C GLY A 140 -19.32 -0.54 -26.43
N VAL A 141 -19.65 -0.86 -25.18
CA VAL A 141 -19.08 -1.97 -24.40
C VAL A 141 -19.94 -3.23 -24.56
N ALA A 142 -19.32 -4.42 -24.55
CA ALA A 142 -20.03 -5.69 -24.69
C ALA A 142 -21.03 -5.93 -23.54
N SER A 143 -22.17 -6.56 -23.84
CA SER A 143 -23.24 -6.83 -22.85
C SER A 143 -22.77 -7.69 -21.68
N GLU A 144 -21.86 -8.64 -21.90
CA GLU A 144 -21.25 -9.46 -20.84
C GLU A 144 -20.49 -8.60 -19.82
N THR A 145 -19.71 -7.63 -20.31
CA THR A 145 -18.98 -6.69 -19.46
C THR A 145 -19.93 -5.81 -18.65
N LEU A 146 -21.01 -5.32 -19.26
CA LEU A 146 -22.02 -4.53 -18.56
C LEU A 146 -22.78 -5.36 -17.51
N LEU A 147 -23.03 -6.65 -17.79
CA LEU A 147 -23.62 -7.55 -16.81
C LEU A 147 -22.69 -7.73 -15.60
N ARG A 148 -21.39 -7.87 -15.80
CA ARG A 148 -20.40 -7.94 -14.71
C ARG A 148 -20.40 -6.66 -13.86
N ILE A 149 -20.39 -5.48 -14.49
CA ILE A 149 -20.48 -4.19 -13.77
C ILE A 149 -21.76 -4.13 -12.92
N LYS A 150 -22.90 -4.53 -13.49
CA LYS A 150 -24.17 -4.58 -12.78
C LYS A 150 -24.10 -5.53 -11.57
N GLN A 151 -23.55 -6.73 -11.73
CA GLN A 151 -23.36 -7.68 -10.63
C GLN A 151 -22.52 -7.09 -9.50
N MET A 152 -21.41 -6.41 -9.82
CA MET A 152 -20.58 -5.76 -8.81
C MET A 152 -21.32 -4.64 -8.06
N LEU A 153 -22.15 -3.85 -8.76
CA LEU A 153 -23.00 -2.83 -8.13
C LEU A 153 -24.08 -3.45 -7.23
N ASP A 154 -24.75 -4.51 -7.70
CA ASP A 154 -25.77 -5.24 -6.95
C ASP A 154 -25.18 -5.87 -5.68
N GLU A 155 -23.93 -6.37 -5.74
CA GLU A 155 -23.20 -6.87 -4.57
C GLU A 155 -22.93 -5.77 -3.53
N TYR A 156 -22.53 -4.58 -3.96
CA TYR A 156 -22.37 -3.44 -3.06
C TYR A 156 -23.69 -3.06 -2.39
N GLN A 157 -24.76 -2.96 -3.18
CA GLN A 157 -26.09 -2.63 -2.64
C GLN A 157 -26.54 -3.65 -1.60
N LYS A 158 -26.37 -4.94 -1.90
CA LYS A 158 -26.68 -6.03 -0.95
C LYS A 158 -25.90 -5.88 0.37
N ARG A 159 -24.62 -5.51 0.32
CA ARG A 159 -23.81 -5.29 1.52
C ARG A 159 -24.28 -4.06 2.31
N PHE A 160 -24.67 -2.98 1.64
CA PHE A 160 -25.24 -1.81 2.31
C PHE A 160 -26.57 -2.15 3.00
N ASP A 161 -27.47 -2.85 2.31
CA ASP A 161 -28.76 -3.28 2.87
C ASP A 161 -28.55 -4.22 4.08
N GLN A 162 -27.58 -5.12 4.00
CA GLN A 162 -27.20 -6.00 5.12
C GLN A 162 -26.67 -5.22 6.32
N ARG A 163 -25.79 -4.25 6.10
CA ARG A 163 -25.29 -3.37 7.18
C ARG A 163 -26.44 -2.62 7.84
N ASP A 164 -27.31 -2.00 7.05
CA ASP A 164 -28.44 -1.22 7.58
C ASP A 164 -29.42 -2.11 8.36
N ARG A 165 -29.60 -3.36 7.90
CA ARG A 165 -30.35 -4.38 8.63
C ARG A 165 -29.69 -4.73 9.98
N VAL A 166 -28.37 -4.94 10.04
CA VAL A 166 -27.66 -5.18 11.31
C VAL A 166 -27.91 -4.02 12.28
N LEU A 167 -27.73 -2.78 11.84
CA LEU A 167 -27.88 -1.60 12.69
C LEU A 167 -29.30 -1.46 13.24
N LYS A 168 -30.32 -1.68 12.38
CA LYS A 168 -31.72 -1.66 12.80
C LYS A 168 -32.04 -2.75 13.82
N LEU A 169 -31.58 -3.97 13.58
CA LEU A 169 -31.77 -5.09 14.51
C LEU A 169 -31.05 -4.85 15.84
N LEU A 170 -29.83 -4.30 15.79
CA LEU A 170 -29.06 -4.00 16.99
C LEU A 170 -29.78 -2.96 17.85
N GLU A 171 -30.29 -1.89 17.25
CA GLU A 171 -31.08 -0.86 17.94
C GLU A 171 -32.36 -1.45 18.55
N GLN A 172 -33.10 -2.26 17.79
CA GLN A 172 -34.28 -2.94 18.28
C GLN A 172 -33.96 -3.82 19.50
N HIS A 173 -33.01 -4.75 19.37
CA HIS A 173 -32.70 -5.69 20.45
C HIS A 173 -32.12 -4.99 21.68
N LEU A 174 -31.33 -3.91 21.53
CA LEU A 174 -30.86 -3.10 22.65
C LEU A 174 -32.02 -2.40 23.39
N SER A 175 -33.05 -1.98 22.68
CA SER A 175 -34.24 -1.34 23.28
C SER A 175 -35.12 -2.31 24.06
N GLU A 176 -35.04 -3.61 23.75
CA GLU A 176 -35.81 -4.68 24.39
C GLU A 176 -35.14 -5.18 25.68
N ILE A 177 -33.91 -4.76 25.97
CA ILE A 177 -33.22 -5.13 27.21
C ILE A 177 -33.80 -4.38 28.40
N THR A 178 -34.34 -5.14 29.35
CA THR A 178 -34.95 -4.60 30.60
C THR A 178 -33.96 -4.51 31.75
N ASP A 179 -32.86 -5.27 31.72
CA ASP A 179 -31.82 -5.23 32.75
C ASP A 179 -30.89 -4.03 32.53
N GLU A 180 -30.95 -3.05 33.44
CA GLU A 180 -30.18 -1.81 33.37
C GLU A 180 -28.66 -2.03 33.48
N ASP A 181 -28.21 -3.06 34.20
CA ASP A 181 -26.78 -3.36 34.34
C ASP A 181 -26.23 -3.97 33.05
N VAL A 182 -26.99 -4.85 32.39
CA VAL A 182 -26.67 -5.39 31.06
C VAL A 182 -26.64 -4.26 30.03
N LYS A 183 -27.67 -3.41 30.02
CA LYS A 183 -27.78 -2.28 29.10
C LYS A 183 -26.58 -1.34 29.21
N ARG A 184 -26.19 -0.95 30.42
CA ARG A 184 -25.00 -0.10 30.68
C ARG A 184 -23.70 -0.71 30.15
N ARG A 185 -23.57 -2.04 30.16
CA ARG A 185 -22.38 -2.74 29.64
C ARG A 185 -22.37 -2.82 28.11
N LEU A 186 -23.53 -2.97 27.48
CA LEU A 186 -23.63 -3.17 26.02
C LEU A 186 -23.73 -1.86 25.24
N GLU A 187 -24.27 -0.80 25.84
CA GLU A 187 -24.50 0.50 25.18
C GLU A 187 -23.24 1.10 24.51
N PRO A 188 -22.04 1.12 25.17
CA PRO A 188 -20.83 1.62 24.51
C PRO A 188 -20.45 0.82 23.26
N LEU A 189 -20.65 -0.50 23.29
CA LEU A 189 -20.37 -1.36 22.15
C LEU A 189 -21.43 -1.21 21.04
N GLY A 190 -22.68 -0.93 21.41
CA GLY A 190 -23.73 -0.58 20.47
C GLY A 190 -23.40 0.69 19.68
N GLU A 191 -22.91 1.73 20.35
CA GLU A 191 -22.46 2.98 19.71
C GLU A 191 -21.19 2.77 18.87
N GLU A 192 -20.26 1.93 19.33
CA GLU A 192 -19.09 1.50 18.55
C GLU A 192 -19.54 0.80 17.24
N LEU A 193 -20.44 -0.17 17.32
CA LEU A 193 -20.99 -0.86 16.16
C LEU A 193 -21.71 0.10 15.20
N LYS A 194 -22.52 1.04 15.71
CA LYS A 194 -23.22 2.03 14.87
C LYS A 194 -22.25 2.93 14.10
N SER A 195 -21.14 3.31 14.71
CA SER A 195 -20.15 4.20 14.11
C SER A 195 -19.14 3.48 13.22
N GLU A 196 -18.83 2.22 13.51
CA GLU A 196 -17.68 1.51 12.90
C GLU A 196 -18.08 0.30 12.04
N LEU A 197 -19.32 -0.19 12.11
CA LEU A 197 -19.77 -1.27 11.23
C LEU A 197 -19.82 -0.79 9.78
N ASN A 198 -18.99 -1.39 8.95
CA ASN A 198 -18.86 -1.05 7.54
C ASN A 198 -18.57 -2.31 6.71
N ILE A 199 -18.31 -2.13 5.42
CA ILE A 199 -18.11 -3.26 4.50
C ILE A 199 -16.95 -4.19 4.88
N ASN A 200 -15.91 -3.67 5.54
CA ASN A 200 -14.73 -4.43 5.99
C ASN A 200 -15.04 -5.31 7.22
N THR A 201 -16.05 -4.93 8.01
CA THR A 201 -16.40 -5.61 9.26
C THR A 201 -17.73 -6.36 9.19
N LEU A 202 -18.53 -6.14 8.14
CA LEU A 202 -19.86 -6.73 7.97
C LEU A 202 -19.85 -8.25 8.01
N GLU A 203 -18.82 -8.90 7.47
CA GLU A 203 -18.71 -10.36 7.48
C GLU A 203 -18.71 -10.93 8.91
N ARG A 204 -18.21 -10.17 9.90
CA ARG A 204 -18.26 -10.58 11.32
C ARG A 204 -19.70 -10.79 11.78
N MET A 205 -20.68 -10.11 11.19
CA MET A 205 -22.10 -10.13 11.61
C MET A 205 -22.91 -11.26 10.95
N ALA A 206 -22.28 -12.17 10.19
CA ALA A 206 -22.98 -13.20 9.43
C ALA A 206 -23.87 -14.11 10.29
N ASP A 207 -23.36 -14.60 11.42
CA ASP A 207 -24.13 -15.46 12.34
C ASP A 207 -25.26 -14.70 13.03
N TYR A 208 -25.01 -13.45 13.42
CA TYR A 208 -26.03 -12.60 14.00
C TYR A 208 -27.20 -12.38 13.03
N LEU A 209 -26.91 -12.02 11.78
CA LEU A 209 -27.94 -11.84 10.75
C LEU A 209 -28.73 -13.12 10.46
N ARG A 210 -28.06 -14.28 10.49
CA ARG A 210 -28.70 -15.59 10.25
C ARG A 210 -29.69 -15.95 11.35
N LEU A 211 -29.39 -15.61 12.60
CA LEU A 211 -30.17 -15.99 13.78
C LEU A 211 -31.06 -14.86 14.32
N ALA A 212 -30.98 -13.66 13.76
CA ALA A 212 -31.72 -12.49 14.26
C ALA A 212 -33.25 -12.66 14.22
N ASP A 213 -33.78 -13.38 13.22
CA ASP A 213 -35.22 -13.62 13.08
C ASP A 213 -35.70 -14.88 13.83
N ASP A 214 -34.81 -15.60 14.52
CA ASP A 214 -35.19 -16.79 15.27
C ASP A 214 -36.01 -16.38 16.51
N GLU A 215 -37.28 -16.77 16.54
CA GLU A 215 -38.20 -16.45 17.64
C GLU A 215 -37.88 -17.23 18.92
N SER A 216 -37.07 -18.29 18.85
CA SER A 216 -36.67 -19.07 20.02
C SER A 216 -35.57 -18.41 20.85
N LEU A 217 -34.85 -17.43 20.28
CA LEU A 217 -33.78 -16.71 20.95
C LEU A 217 -34.29 -15.44 21.63
N SER A 218 -33.88 -15.23 22.88
CA SER A 218 -34.15 -13.96 23.58
C SER A 218 -33.35 -12.80 22.97
N PRO A 219 -33.78 -11.55 23.18
CA PRO A 219 -33.02 -10.36 22.76
C PRO A 219 -31.58 -10.37 23.31
N GLU A 220 -31.37 -10.87 24.53
CA GLU A 220 -30.06 -11.00 25.16
C GLU A 220 -29.17 -12.01 24.44
N GLN A 221 -29.71 -13.16 24.04
CA GLN A 221 -28.98 -14.16 23.26
C GLN A 221 -28.61 -13.60 21.87
N LYS A 222 -29.53 -12.88 21.23
CA LYS A 222 -29.28 -12.22 19.94
C LYS A 222 -28.19 -11.16 20.05
N LEU A 223 -28.22 -10.32 21.08
CA LEU A 223 -27.15 -9.35 21.33
C LEU A 223 -25.83 -10.05 21.64
N SER A 224 -25.85 -11.15 22.40
CA SER A 224 -24.65 -11.93 22.66
C SER A 224 -23.99 -12.41 21.37
N LEU A 225 -24.77 -12.86 20.37
CA LEU A 225 -24.25 -13.24 19.06
C LEU A 225 -23.57 -12.05 18.36
N ALA A 226 -24.19 -10.87 18.34
CA ALA A 226 -23.59 -9.66 17.75
C ALA A 226 -22.29 -9.24 18.45
N VAL A 227 -22.30 -9.21 19.79
CA VAL A 227 -21.17 -8.80 20.62
C VAL A 227 -19.98 -9.74 20.44
N SER A 228 -20.20 -11.04 20.61
CA SER A 228 -19.14 -12.03 20.47
C SER A 228 -18.57 -12.07 19.06
N ALA A 229 -19.41 -11.95 18.03
CA ALA A 229 -18.94 -11.93 16.65
C ALA A 229 -18.16 -10.65 16.31
N TRP A 230 -18.55 -9.50 16.87
CA TRP A 230 -17.79 -8.25 16.72
C TRP A 230 -16.40 -8.34 17.35
N LEU A 231 -16.34 -8.92 18.55
CA LEU A 231 -15.12 -9.02 19.35
C LEU A 231 -14.19 -10.14 18.88
N LEU A 232 -14.70 -11.32 18.52
CA LEU A 232 -13.87 -12.49 18.19
C LEU A 232 -13.73 -12.72 16.69
N GLY A 233 -14.64 -12.18 15.88
CA GLY A 233 -14.66 -12.34 14.43
C GLY A 233 -15.77 -13.27 13.94
N SER A 234 -15.79 -13.48 12.62
CA SER A 234 -16.78 -14.32 11.94
C SER A 234 -16.68 -15.79 12.39
N GLY A 235 -17.84 -16.43 12.62
CA GLY A 235 -17.92 -17.83 13.05
C GLY A 235 -17.73 -18.08 14.55
N GLU A 236 -17.51 -17.03 15.35
CA GLU A 236 -17.19 -17.13 16.78
C GLU A 236 -18.34 -16.67 17.68
N ALA A 237 -19.55 -16.57 17.11
CA ALA A 237 -20.72 -16.09 17.82
C ALA A 237 -21.18 -17.08 18.91
N THR A 238 -21.56 -16.56 20.07
CA THR A 238 -22.16 -17.33 21.17
C THR A 238 -23.42 -16.67 21.69
N GLU A 239 -24.39 -17.47 22.12
CA GLU A 239 -25.64 -17.01 22.74
C GLU A 239 -25.48 -16.69 24.23
N ASN A 240 -24.32 -17.03 24.83
CA ASN A 240 -24.08 -16.81 26.26
C ASN A 240 -23.64 -15.36 26.55
N LEU A 241 -24.60 -14.55 27.02
CA LEU A 241 -24.37 -13.14 27.33
C LEU A 241 -23.30 -12.91 28.41
N ALA A 242 -23.18 -13.79 29.41
CA ALA A 242 -22.15 -13.67 30.44
C ALA A 242 -20.75 -13.79 29.84
N VAL A 243 -20.56 -14.75 28.92
CA VAL A 243 -19.29 -14.90 28.18
C VAL A 243 -19.03 -13.66 27.31
N SER A 244 -20.02 -13.22 26.54
CA SER A 244 -19.87 -12.05 25.64
C SER A 244 -19.55 -10.76 26.39
N THR A 245 -20.17 -10.53 27.55
CA THR A 245 -19.86 -9.35 28.38
C THR A 245 -18.48 -9.46 29.03
N SER A 246 -18.04 -10.65 29.45
CA SER A 246 -16.66 -10.85 29.92
C SER A 246 -15.62 -10.60 28.83
N LEU A 247 -15.93 -10.87 27.56
CA LEU A 247 -15.04 -10.56 26.43
C LEU A 247 -14.84 -9.06 26.23
N ILE A 248 -15.83 -8.21 26.58
CA ILE A 248 -15.67 -6.74 26.56
C ILE A 248 -14.59 -6.34 27.57
N THR A 249 -14.70 -6.83 28.81
CA THR A 249 -13.69 -6.60 29.85
C THR A 249 -12.32 -7.12 29.43
N ALA A 250 -12.26 -8.31 28.84
CA ALA A 250 -11.02 -8.89 28.34
C ALA A 250 -10.35 -8.03 27.27
N ARG A 251 -11.13 -7.48 26.32
CA ARG A 251 -10.64 -6.54 25.31
C ARG A 251 -10.01 -5.32 25.97
N ASP A 252 -10.68 -4.73 26.95
CA ASP A 252 -10.19 -3.51 27.62
C ASP A 252 -8.89 -3.77 28.40
N LEU A 253 -8.80 -4.92 29.08
CA LEU A 253 -7.56 -5.36 29.75
C LEU A 253 -6.42 -5.57 28.76
N VAL A 254 -6.69 -6.20 27.61
CA VAL A 254 -5.70 -6.39 26.53
C VAL A 254 -5.22 -5.04 25.99
N VAL A 255 -6.13 -4.11 25.69
CA VAL A 255 -5.75 -2.77 25.19
C VAL A 255 -4.90 -2.04 26.23
N ARG A 256 -5.31 -2.02 27.50
CA ARG A 256 -4.54 -1.39 28.59
C ARG A 256 -3.15 -2.02 28.75
N TYR A 257 -3.06 -3.35 28.65
CA TYR A 257 -1.78 -4.07 28.72
C TYR A 257 -0.85 -3.63 27.58
N LEU A 258 -1.38 -3.52 26.36
CA LEU A 258 -0.63 -3.11 25.17
C LEU A 258 -0.22 -1.63 25.18
N THR A 259 -0.95 -0.78 25.89
CA THR A 259 -0.63 0.66 26.02
C THR A 259 0.28 0.98 27.19
N SER A 260 0.27 0.17 28.26
CA SER A 260 1.05 0.45 29.47
C SER A 260 2.56 0.44 29.23
N GLU A 261 3.24 1.44 29.78
CA GLU A 261 4.71 1.58 29.76
C GLU A 261 5.36 1.03 31.05
N GLN A 262 4.55 0.70 32.06
CA GLN A 262 5.03 0.24 33.37
C GLN A 262 4.97 -1.28 33.47
N GLU A 263 6.10 -1.92 33.78
CA GLU A 263 6.17 -3.38 33.92
C GLU A 263 5.27 -3.92 35.05
N ILE A 264 5.15 -3.18 36.15
CA ILE A 264 4.30 -3.55 37.29
C ILE A 264 2.83 -3.55 36.87
N GLU A 265 2.37 -2.52 36.18
CA GLU A 265 0.98 -2.42 35.70
C GLU A 265 0.68 -3.53 34.70
N ARG A 266 1.57 -3.79 33.73
CA ARG A 266 1.42 -4.90 32.78
C ARG A 266 1.28 -6.25 33.49
N SER A 267 2.06 -6.49 34.54
CA SER A 267 2.00 -7.74 35.30
C SER A 267 0.67 -7.90 36.05
N GLN A 268 0.13 -6.81 36.60
CA GLN A 268 -1.18 -6.79 37.25
C GLN A 268 -2.33 -7.01 36.25
N LEU A 269 -2.30 -6.33 35.11
CA LEU A 269 -3.29 -6.48 34.05
C LEU A 269 -3.31 -7.90 33.48
N LEU A 270 -2.15 -8.53 33.31
CA LEU A 270 -2.07 -9.92 32.86
C LEU A 270 -2.69 -10.88 33.88
N ALA A 271 -2.38 -10.71 35.18
CA ALA A 271 -2.97 -11.54 36.23
C ALA A 271 -4.49 -11.36 36.37
N GLU A 272 -5.01 -10.16 36.08
CA GLU A 272 -6.46 -9.90 36.02
C GLU A 272 -7.10 -10.55 34.79
N LEU A 273 -6.44 -10.46 33.63
CA LEU A 273 -6.87 -11.09 32.39
C LEU A 273 -6.96 -12.62 32.54
N GLU A 274 -5.98 -13.24 33.20
CA GLU A 274 -5.96 -14.69 33.48
C GLU A 274 -7.09 -15.17 34.41
N ARG A 275 -7.63 -14.28 35.25
CA ARG A 275 -8.74 -14.57 36.17
C ARG A 275 -10.11 -14.27 35.57
N THR A 276 -10.16 -13.60 34.42
CA THR A 276 -11.42 -13.19 33.79
C THR A 276 -12.09 -14.40 33.12
N GLU A 277 -13.37 -14.62 33.43
CA GLU A 277 -14.13 -15.75 32.90
C GLU A 277 -14.24 -15.69 31.37
N GLY A 278 -14.12 -16.84 30.70
CA GLY A 278 -14.18 -16.91 29.22
C GLY A 278 -12.92 -16.43 28.50
N VAL A 279 -11.90 -15.97 29.24
CA VAL A 279 -10.59 -15.63 28.66
C VAL A 279 -9.74 -16.88 28.57
N SER A 280 -9.32 -17.19 27.35
CA SER A 280 -8.34 -18.23 27.04
C SER A 280 -7.29 -17.65 26.10
N PRO A 281 -6.08 -18.23 26.01
CA PRO A 281 -5.09 -17.79 25.02
C PRO A 281 -5.65 -17.77 23.58
N ALA A 282 -6.55 -18.70 23.25
CA ALA A 282 -7.23 -18.73 21.96
C ALA A 282 -8.18 -17.53 21.76
N ASN A 283 -8.96 -17.16 22.76
CA ASN A 283 -9.84 -15.99 22.69
C ASN A 283 -9.05 -14.68 22.68
N VAL A 284 -7.94 -14.59 23.44
CA VAL A 284 -7.04 -13.43 23.37
C VAL A 284 -6.43 -13.30 21.98
N ALA A 285 -6.01 -14.40 21.35
CA ALA A 285 -5.51 -14.38 19.98
C ALA A 285 -6.56 -13.90 18.96
N LYS A 286 -7.83 -14.29 19.14
CA LYS A 286 -8.97 -13.80 18.34
C LYS A 286 -9.21 -12.30 18.55
N LEU A 287 -9.25 -11.85 19.81
CA LEU A 287 -9.35 -10.42 20.15
C LEU A 287 -8.21 -9.61 19.52
N LEU A 288 -6.97 -10.06 19.61
CA LEU A 288 -5.82 -9.36 19.02
C LEU A 288 -5.94 -9.16 17.50
N ARG A 289 -6.64 -10.06 16.80
CA ARG A 289 -6.88 -9.94 15.35
C ARG A 289 -7.92 -8.87 15.03
N THR A 290 -8.93 -8.69 15.88
CA THR A 290 -10.10 -7.84 15.64
C THR A 290 -10.01 -6.46 16.28
N ILE A 291 -9.21 -6.28 17.34
CA ILE A 291 -9.04 -4.96 17.98
C ILE A 291 -8.40 -3.96 17.02
N LYS A 292 -8.84 -2.71 17.15
CA LYS A 292 -8.17 -1.55 16.57
C LYS A 292 -6.75 -1.42 17.15
N PRO A 293 -5.85 -0.67 16.49
CA PRO A 293 -4.56 -0.33 17.06
C PRO A 293 -4.72 0.23 18.48
N PRO A 294 -3.96 -0.29 19.47
CA PRO A 294 -4.22 -0.01 20.88
C PRO A 294 -3.95 1.46 21.27
N LYS A 295 -3.11 2.17 20.52
CA LYS A 295 -2.80 3.58 20.76
C LYS A 295 -3.60 4.46 19.80
N THR A 296 -4.67 5.06 20.31
CA THR A 296 -5.46 6.04 19.57
C THR A 296 -4.57 7.14 19.02
N THR A 297 -4.70 7.42 17.73
CA THR A 297 -3.95 8.46 17.04
C THR A 297 -4.93 9.30 16.23
N GLU A 298 -4.98 10.59 16.53
CA GLU A 298 -5.80 11.55 15.78
C GLU A 298 -5.19 11.75 14.39
N ILE A 299 -6.04 11.60 13.36
CA ILE A 299 -5.66 11.85 11.97
C ILE A 299 -6.14 13.25 11.62
N PRO A 300 -5.25 14.21 11.35
CA PRO A 300 -5.66 15.57 10.99
C PRO A 300 -6.53 15.57 9.74
N GLU A 301 -7.61 16.35 9.76
CA GLU A 301 -8.47 16.59 8.58
C GLU A 301 -7.84 17.60 7.60
N ASP A 302 -6.96 18.45 8.13
CA ASP A 302 -6.25 19.48 7.37
C ASP A 302 -4.99 18.92 6.70
N GLY A 303 -4.73 19.37 5.47
CA GLY A 303 -3.55 18.97 4.70
C GLY A 303 -3.77 17.72 3.84
N ILE A 304 -2.74 16.89 3.72
CA ILE A 304 -2.79 15.66 2.91
C ILE A 304 -3.48 14.56 3.74
N PRO A 305 -4.63 14.01 3.30
CA PRO A 305 -5.33 12.99 4.07
C PRO A 305 -4.46 11.78 4.39
N GLY A 306 -4.47 11.37 5.67
CA GLY A 306 -3.71 10.23 6.16
C GLY A 306 -2.19 10.43 6.23
N TYR A 307 -1.68 11.65 6.01
CA TYR A 307 -0.27 11.97 6.18
C TYR A 307 -0.01 12.55 7.58
N LEU A 308 0.92 11.96 8.34
CA LEU A 308 1.27 12.41 9.68
C LEU A 308 2.78 12.49 9.88
N LYS A 309 3.20 13.36 10.79
CA LYS A 309 4.55 13.42 11.34
C LYS A 309 4.48 13.10 12.82
N LEU A 310 5.24 12.09 13.24
CA LEU A 310 5.16 11.52 14.58
C LEU A 310 6.56 11.39 15.18
N GLU A 311 6.60 11.22 16.50
CA GLU A 311 7.83 11.01 17.25
C GLU A 311 7.71 9.82 18.20
N VAL A 312 8.84 9.15 18.43
CA VAL A 312 8.99 8.06 19.41
C VAL A 312 10.26 8.31 20.23
N PRO A 313 10.27 7.97 21.54
CA PRO A 313 11.47 8.09 22.37
C PRO A 313 12.70 7.42 21.75
N GLY A 314 13.84 8.12 21.85
CA GLY A 314 15.14 7.62 21.39
C GLY A 314 15.76 6.58 22.32
N LEU A 315 17.00 6.19 22.02
CA LEU A 315 17.84 5.48 22.99
C LEU A 315 18.14 6.38 24.20
N PRO A 316 18.47 5.84 25.39
CA PRO A 316 18.89 6.65 26.53
C PRO A 316 20.04 7.59 26.16
N GLY A 317 19.84 8.89 26.36
CA GLY A 317 20.82 9.94 26.01
C GLY A 317 20.82 10.39 24.55
N GLU A 318 19.93 9.86 23.71
CA GLU A 318 19.71 10.29 22.32
C GLU A 318 18.35 11.00 22.18
N ASP A 319 18.26 11.91 21.22
CA ASP A 319 17.00 12.60 20.89
C ASP A 319 15.92 11.62 20.40
N ASN A 320 14.66 12.02 20.53
CA ASN A 320 13.52 11.32 19.96
C ASN A 320 13.71 11.07 18.46
N PHE A 321 13.26 9.92 17.99
CA PHE A 321 13.19 9.62 16.57
C PHE A 321 11.90 10.16 15.99
N ARG A 322 12.04 10.96 14.92
CA ARG A 322 10.91 11.46 14.15
C ARG A 322 10.66 10.54 12.96
N TYR A 323 9.43 10.46 12.50
CA TYR A 323 9.08 9.75 11.27
C TYR A 323 7.85 10.34 10.60
N GLU A 324 7.73 10.10 9.30
CA GLU A 324 6.55 10.43 8.52
C GLU A 324 5.81 9.15 8.17
N ILE A 325 4.49 9.22 8.11
CA ILE A 325 3.64 8.10 7.70
C ILE A 325 2.57 8.58 6.73
N GLN A 326 2.28 7.78 5.71
CA GLN A 326 1.14 7.93 4.82
C GLN A 326 0.24 6.71 4.93
N LEU A 327 -1.00 6.92 5.34
CA LEU A 327 -2.05 5.93 5.31
C LEU A 327 -2.68 5.86 3.91
N PRO A 328 -3.16 4.68 3.49
CA PRO A 328 -3.88 4.57 2.24
C PRO A 328 -5.23 5.30 2.28
N PRO A 329 -5.80 5.64 1.11
CA PRO A 329 -7.16 6.13 1.01
C PRO A 329 -8.13 5.17 1.69
N GLU A 330 -9.16 5.72 2.34
CA GLU A 330 -10.17 4.91 3.04
C GLU A 330 -9.57 3.97 4.09
N TYR A 331 -8.50 4.42 4.76
CA TYR A 331 -7.93 3.68 5.88
C TYR A 331 -8.98 3.40 6.96
N ASP A 332 -9.11 2.13 7.34
CA ASP A 332 -10.04 1.61 8.32
C ASP A 332 -9.24 0.82 9.38
N PRO A 333 -9.25 1.22 10.66
CA PRO A 333 -8.47 0.54 11.70
C PRO A 333 -8.86 -0.94 11.92
N HIS A 334 -10.00 -1.41 11.39
CA HIS A 334 -10.42 -2.81 11.45
C HIS A 334 -9.85 -3.69 10.34
N ARG A 335 -9.19 -3.10 9.32
CA ARG A 335 -8.50 -3.82 8.25
C ARG A 335 -7.00 -3.84 8.51
N ARG A 336 -6.31 -4.93 8.16
CA ARG A 336 -4.84 -5.05 8.25
C ARG A 336 -4.19 -4.67 6.93
N TYR A 337 -3.28 -3.71 6.96
CA TYR A 337 -2.65 -3.13 5.78
C TYR A 337 -1.20 -3.61 5.65
N PRO A 338 -0.75 -3.98 4.44
CA PRO A 338 0.67 -4.16 4.19
C PRO A 338 1.40 -2.82 4.35
N CYS A 339 2.69 -2.87 4.66
CA CYS A 339 3.48 -1.69 5.00
C CYS A 339 4.82 -1.68 4.26
N VAL A 340 5.27 -0.50 3.82
CA VAL A 340 6.65 -0.26 3.37
C VAL A 340 7.33 0.69 4.35
N MET A 341 8.37 0.20 5.02
CA MET A 341 9.34 1.02 5.76
C MET A 341 10.44 1.45 4.79
N THR A 342 10.58 2.74 4.51
CA THR A 342 11.47 3.24 3.46
C THR A 342 12.55 4.20 3.98
N LEU A 343 13.81 3.91 3.65
CA LEU A 343 14.98 4.63 4.14
C LEU A 343 15.58 5.54 3.06
N ASN A 344 15.71 6.84 3.37
CA ASN A 344 16.26 7.83 2.45
C ASN A 344 17.77 7.68 2.24
N GLY A 345 18.23 7.91 1.02
CA GLY A 345 19.65 8.00 0.66
C GLY A 345 20.31 9.31 1.09
N SER A 346 21.61 9.47 0.80
CA SER A 346 22.40 10.63 1.23
C SER A 346 21.93 11.97 0.69
N ALA A 347 21.32 12.00 -0.50
CA ALA A 347 20.84 13.21 -1.16
C ALA A 347 19.31 13.37 -1.13
N THR A 348 18.61 12.50 -0.40
CA THR A 348 17.14 12.50 -0.33
C THR A 348 16.65 12.62 1.09
N THR A 349 15.40 13.06 1.27
CA THR A 349 14.73 13.17 2.57
C THR A 349 13.72 12.05 2.79
N PRO A 350 13.28 11.81 4.04
CA PRO A 350 12.13 10.95 4.31
C PRO A 350 10.88 11.31 3.49
N SER A 351 10.58 12.60 3.33
CA SER A 351 9.43 13.04 2.51
C SER A 351 9.57 12.66 1.03
N GLN A 352 10.78 12.74 0.46
CA GLN A 352 11.00 12.29 -0.92
C GLN A 352 10.86 10.77 -1.06
N GLN A 353 11.18 9.98 -0.02
CA GLN A 353 10.88 8.55 -0.02
C GLN A 353 9.38 8.28 0.07
N MET A 354 8.65 9.10 0.83
CA MET A 354 7.19 9.08 0.87
C MET A 354 6.61 9.31 -0.53
N ASP A 355 7.08 10.35 -1.22
CA ASP A 355 6.64 10.69 -2.57
C ASP A 355 6.98 9.59 -3.59
N TRP A 356 8.11 8.88 -3.42
CA TRP A 356 8.50 7.79 -4.32
C TRP A 356 7.51 6.61 -4.24
N TRP A 357 7.11 6.20 -3.03
CA TRP A 357 6.21 5.06 -2.85
C TRP A 357 4.73 5.43 -2.94
N ALA A 358 4.32 6.48 -2.22
CA ALA A 358 2.93 6.92 -2.14
C ALA A 358 2.55 7.89 -3.26
N GLY A 359 3.52 8.42 -4.02
CA GLY A 359 3.29 9.36 -5.12
C GLY A 359 3.11 10.80 -4.65
N GLY A 360 3.20 11.74 -5.59
CA GLY A 360 2.86 13.14 -5.35
C GLY A 360 1.38 13.32 -4.99
N TYR A 361 1.09 14.35 -4.20
CA TYR A 361 -0.29 14.70 -3.84
C TYR A 361 -1.01 15.37 -5.01
N ASN A 362 -2.25 14.98 -5.23
CA ASN A 362 -3.15 15.59 -6.20
C ASN A 362 -4.30 16.31 -5.47
N ASP A 363 -4.32 17.64 -5.56
CA ASP A 363 -5.32 18.47 -4.86
C ASP A 363 -6.75 18.17 -5.31
N SER A 364 -6.96 17.94 -6.60
CA SER A 364 -8.30 17.70 -7.16
C SER A 364 -8.90 16.37 -6.71
N LEU A 365 -8.06 15.34 -6.59
CA LEU A 365 -8.45 14.01 -6.13
C LEU A 365 -8.34 13.85 -4.60
N ARG A 366 -7.75 14.83 -3.91
CA ARG A 366 -7.45 14.81 -2.47
C ARG A 366 -6.74 13.54 -2.01
N MET A 367 -5.82 13.04 -2.83
CA MET A 367 -5.06 11.82 -2.54
C MET A 367 -3.70 11.83 -3.24
N ARG A 368 -2.77 11.00 -2.76
CA ARG A 368 -1.54 10.70 -3.49
C ARG A 368 -1.78 9.62 -4.55
N LEU A 369 -0.91 9.54 -5.56
CA LEU A 369 -1.15 8.72 -6.76
C LEU A 369 -0.08 7.64 -7.03
N GLY A 370 0.72 7.29 -6.03
CA GLY A 370 1.77 6.28 -6.16
C GLY A 370 1.27 4.85 -5.95
N GLN A 371 2.15 3.88 -6.20
CA GLN A 371 1.78 2.46 -6.15
C GLN A 371 1.38 2.02 -4.75
N ALA A 372 2.04 2.53 -3.69
CA ALA A 372 1.63 2.19 -2.33
C ALA A 372 0.19 2.65 -2.05
N THR A 373 -0.16 3.87 -2.46
CA THR A 373 -1.53 4.37 -2.37
C THR A 373 -2.49 3.55 -3.23
N ARG A 374 -2.10 3.16 -4.44
CA ARG A 374 -2.93 2.35 -5.35
C ARG A 374 -3.24 0.96 -4.80
N HIS A 375 -2.28 0.34 -4.14
CA HIS A 375 -2.38 -1.02 -3.60
C HIS A 375 -2.80 -1.09 -2.12
N GLY A 376 -3.10 0.06 -1.49
CA GLY A 376 -3.54 0.10 -0.10
C GLY A 376 -2.43 -0.23 0.90
N TYR A 377 -1.22 0.28 0.68
CA TYR A 377 -0.09 0.15 1.60
C TYR A 377 0.01 1.37 2.51
N ILE A 378 0.44 1.12 3.75
CA ILE A 378 0.97 2.15 4.64
C ILE A 378 2.44 2.38 4.26
N VAL A 379 2.87 3.63 4.16
CA VAL A 379 4.28 3.97 3.92
C VAL A 379 4.84 4.72 5.12
N ILE A 380 5.97 4.27 5.64
CA ILE A 380 6.65 4.87 6.80
C ILE A 380 8.05 5.30 6.39
N ALA A 381 8.42 6.54 6.66
CA ALA A 381 9.76 7.08 6.38
C ALA A 381 10.37 7.69 7.67
N PRO A 382 11.28 6.98 8.34
CA PRO A 382 11.93 7.47 9.56
C PRO A 382 13.03 8.49 9.25
N TYR A 383 13.23 9.42 10.18
CA TYR A 383 14.44 10.27 10.22
C TYR A 383 15.55 9.47 10.92
N TRP A 384 16.16 8.55 10.17
CA TRP A 384 17.02 7.50 10.72
C TRP A 384 18.51 7.88 10.84
N VAL A 385 18.93 8.97 10.21
CA VAL A 385 20.31 9.50 10.26
C VAL A 385 20.41 10.78 11.08
N LYS A 386 21.60 11.09 11.61
CA LYS A 386 21.87 12.40 12.21
C LYS A 386 21.97 13.50 11.12
N PRO A 387 21.65 14.77 11.45
CA PRO A 387 21.89 15.89 10.54
C PRO A 387 23.34 15.89 10.05
N HIS A 388 23.54 16.14 8.75
CA HIS A 388 24.85 16.18 8.08
C HIS A 388 25.67 14.88 8.07
N GLN A 389 25.10 13.77 8.54
CA GLN A 389 25.72 12.46 8.41
C GLN A 389 25.91 12.13 6.91
N ARG A 390 27.11 11.72 6.52
CA ARG A 390 27.47 11.49 5.09
C ARG A 390 27.35 10.03 4.67
N GLY A 391 27.74 9.10 5.53
CA GLY A 391 27.71 7.66 5.28
C GLY A 391 26.66 6.93 6.13
N TYR A 392 26.54 5.62 5.89
CA TYR A 392 25.85 4.72 6.81
C TYR A 392 26.86 4.22 7.85
N ASP A 393 26.62 4.49 9.13
CA ASP A 393 27.63 4.22 10.17
C ASP A 393 27.52 2.79 10.74
N TYR A 394 26.42 2.08 10.47
CA TYR A 394 26.10 0.74 10.99
C TYR A 394 26.01 0.75 12.52
N SER A 395 25.39 1.80 13.07
CA SER A 395 25.29 2.05 14.50
C SER A 395 23.98 1.51 15.09
N ALA A 396 24.01 1.21 16.39
CA ALA A 396 22.82 0.85 17.15
C ALA A 396 21.74 1.94 17.11
N ARG A 397 22.12 3.22 17.00
CA ARG A 397 21.18 4.34 16.86
C ARG A 397 20.38 4.24 15.55
N GLU A 398 21.06 4.02 14.43
CA GLU A 398 20.39 3.97 13.11
C GLU A 398 19.43 2.78 13.05
N HIS A 399 19.83 1.63 13.60
CA HIS A 399 18.94 0.47 13.76
C HIS A 399 17.75 0.79 14.67
N ALA A 400 17.99 1.39 15.85
CA ALA A 400 16.95 1.77 16.78
C ALA A 400 15.93 2.77 16.17
N ALA A 401 16.39 3.73 15.36
CA ALA A 401 15.50 4.67 14.68
C ALA A 401 14.47 3.96 13.81
N VAL A 402 14.88 2.92 13.07
CA VAL A 402 13.98 2.14 12.20
C VAL A 402 13.08 1.23 13.02
N LEU A 403 13.66 0.46 13.95
CA LEU A 403 12.93 -0.54 14.74
C LEU A 403 11.92 0.09 15.70
N PHE A 404 12.28 1.21 16.35
CA PHE A 404 11.38 1.87 17.31
C PHE A 404 10.25 2.57 16.58
N THR A 405 10.52 3.18 15.42
CA THR A 405 9.47 3.73 14.55
C THR A 405 8.51 2.65 14.09
N LEU A 406 8.99 1.49 13.61
CA LEU A 406 8.10 0.38 13.21
C LEU A 406 7.21 -0.05 14.38
N ARG A 407 7.80 -0.23 15.57
CA ARG A 407 7.06 -0.65 16.76
C ARG A 407 6.01 0.36 17.20
N ASP A 408 6.32 1.67 17.18
CA ASP A 408 5.33 2.70 17.52
C ASP A 408 4.21 2.76 16.46
N ALA A 409 4.56 2.67 15.17
CA ALA A 409 3.57 2.65 14.10
C ALA A 409 2.61 1.44 14.21
N CYS A 410 3.09 0.24 14.52
CA CYS A 410 2.25 -0.95 14.74
C CYS A 410 1.29 -0.80 15.95
N ARG A 411 1.59 0.08 16.91
CA ARG A 411 0.68 0.36 18.03
C ARG A 411 -0.39 1.39 17.67
N ARG A 412 -0.12 2.24 16.69
CA ARG A 412 -0.97 3.39 16.28
C ARG A 412 -1.84 3.10 15.07
N PHE A 413 -1.38 2.24 14.18
CA PHE A 413 -1.99 1.96 12.88
C PHE A 413 -2.10 0.46 12.64
N SER A 414 -3.07 0.06 11.81
CA SER A 414 -3.44 -1.32 11.59
C SER A 414 -2.54 -1.96 10.54
N ILE A 415 -1.27 -2.13 10.92
CA ILE A 415 -0.25 -2.76 10.11
C ILE A 415 -0.38 -4.27 10.23
N ASP A 416 -0.31 -4.94 9.10
CA ASP A 416 -0.12 -6.37 9.01
C ASP A 416 1.37 -6.69 9.19
N THR A 417 1.74 -7.23 10.35
CA THR A 417 3.14 -7.50 10.69
C THR A 417 3.76 -8.59 9.81
N ASP A 418 2.95 -9.43 9.16
CA ASP A 418 3.43 -10.46 8.21
C ASP A 418 3.64 -9.89 6.80
N ARG A 419 3.30 -8.62 6.56
CA ARG A 419 3.43 -7.93 5.26
C ARG A 419 4.14 -6.57 5.39
N VAL A 420 5.19 -6.52 6.20
CA VAL A 420 6.08 -5.35 6.33
C VAL A 420 7.30 -5.53 5.43
N PHE A 421 7.48 -4.63 4.47
CA PHE A 421 8.64 -4.61 3.57
C PHE A 421 9.60 -3.50 3.97
N LEU A 422 10.90 -3.77 3.93
CA LEU A 422 11.95 -2.78 4.18
C LEU A 422 12.62 -2.38 2.88
N SER A 423 12.56 -1.10 2.52
CA SER A 423 13.22 -0.58 1.33
C SER A 423 14.16 0.56 1.67
N GLY A 424 15.06 0.88 0.74
CA GLY A 424 15.81 2.12 0.84
C GLY A 424 16.68 2.38 -0.38
N HIS A 425 17.09 3.64 -0.53
CA HIS A 425 17.87 4.08 -1.68
C HIS A 425 19.31 4.40 -1.28
N SER A 426 20.29 3.92 -2.07
CA SER A 426 21.71 4.25 -1.91
C SER A 426 22.18 3.94 -0.48
N ARG A 427 22.57 4.95 0.32
CA ARG A 427 22.84 4.81 1.76
C ARG A 427 21.70 4.11 2.52
N GLY A 428 20.45 4.48 2.24
CA GLY A 428 19.27 3.83 2.81
C GLY A 428 19.08 2.40 2.31
N GLY A 429 19.53 2.09 1.09
CA GLY A 429 19.50 0.73 0.54
C GLY A 429 20.51 -0.18 1.24
N SER A 430 21.72 0.31 1.51
CA SER A 430 22.69 -0.40 2.35
C SER A 430 22.16 -0.62 3.77
N ALA A 431 21.51 0.38 4.37
CA ALA A 431 20.90 0.24 5.69
C ALA A 431 19.72 -0.75 5.69
N ALA A 432 18.89 -0.73 4.65
CA ALA A 432 17.80 -1.69 4.47
C ALA A 432 18.35 -3.12 4.40
N TRP A 433 19.45 -3.33 3.67
CA TRP A 433 20.10 -4.65 3.58
C TRP A 433 20.70 -5.10 4.91
N ASP A 434 21.42 -4.23 5.63
CA ASP A 434 21.95 -4.54 6.97
C ASP A 434 20.83 -4.88 7.95
N ILE A 435 19.91 -3.94 8.19
CA ILE A 435 18.81 -4.09 9.17
C ILE A 435 17.91 -5.27 8.81
N GLY A 436 17.65 -5.46 7.52
CA GLY A 436 16.88 -6.57 6.98
C GLY A 436 17.46 -7.93 7.37
N LEU A 437 18.77 -8.08 7.25
CA LEU A 437 19.46 -9.31 7.63
C LEU A 437 19.71 -9.43 9.14
N ALA A 438 19.82 -8.31 9.87
CA ALA A 438 19.97 -8.31 11.31
C ALA A 438 18.69 -8.77 12.04
N HIS A 439 17.53 -8.54 11.42
CA HIS A 439 16.20 -8.84 11.97
C HIS A 439 15.29 -9.48 10.92
N PRO A 440 15.66 -10.63 10.33
CA PRO A 440 14.96 -11.20 9.17
C PRO A 440 13.53 -11.66 9.49
N ASP A 441 13.19 -11.84 10.77
CA ASP A 441 11.86 -12.20 11.27
C ASP A 441 10.86 -11.03 11.23
N LEU A 442 11.32 -9.79 11.09
CA LEU A 442 10.46 -8.61 11.08
C LEU A 442 9.97 -8.20 9.68
N TRP A 443 10.49 -8.82 8.62
CA TRP A 443 10.31 -8.35 7.25
C TRP A 443 9.76 -9.46 6.35
N ALA A 444 8.69 -9.14 5.63
CA ALA A 444 8.16 -9.97 4.55
C ALA A 444 9.08 -9.98 3.31
N GLY A 445 9.92 -8.96 3.18
CA GLY A 445 10.93 -8.83 2.13
C GLY A 445 11.70 -7.52 2.24
N VAL A 446 12.92 -7.51 1.70
CA VAL A 446 13.78 -6.33 1.69
C VAL A 446 14.06 -5.92 0.25
N ILE A 447 13.99 -4.62 -0.03
CA ILE A 447 14.19 -4.04 -1.36
C ILE A 447 15.35 -3.04 -1.30
N PRO A 448 16.62 -3.50 -1.33
CA PRO A 448 17.78 -2.63 -1.40
C PRO A 448 17.91 -2.02 -2.80
N ILE A 449 17.69 -0.71 -2.92
CA ILE A 449 17.82 0.03 -4.17
C ILE A 449 19.17 0.72 -4.16
N VAL A 450 20.03 0.40 -5.12
CA VAL A 450 21.37 0.99 -5.27
C VAL A 450 22.23 0.78 -4.02
N SER A 451 22.09 -0.38 -3.39
CA SER A 451 22.79 -0.72 -2.15
C SER A 451 24.22 -1.21 -2.41
N ILE A 452 25.09 -1.01 -1.43
CA ILE A 452 26.41 -1.63 -1.37
C ILE A 452 26.50 -2.53 -0.13
N SER A 453 27.00 -3.76 -0.31
CA SER A 453 27.38 -4.66 0.78
C SER A 453 28.65 -4.15 1.45
N ASP A 454 28.59 -3.88 2.75
CA ASP A 454 29.75 -3.49 3.55
C ASP A 454 29.60 -3.91 5.03
N LYS A 455 30.69 -3.80 5.79
CA LYS A 455 30.85 -4.11 7.22
C LYS A 455 30.24 -5.44 7.67
N TYR A 456 28.98 -5.42 8.09
CA TYR A 456 28.33 -6.53 8.76
C TYR A 456 27.49 -7.40 7.83
N ILE A 457 27.04 -6.88 6.67
CA ILE A 457 26.19 -7.61 5.71
C ILE A 457 26.81 -8.97 5.35
N ALA A 458 28.11 -8.96 5.06
CA ALA A 458 28.85 -10.16 4.69
C ALA A 458 29.08 -11.16 5.83
N ARG A 459 28.81 -10.79 7.09
CA ARG A 459 29.00 -11.62 8.29
C ARG A 459 27.77 -12.44 8.60
N TYR A 460 26.57 -11.87 8.47
CA TYR A 460 25.30 -12.55 8.73
C TYR A 460 24.48 -12.81 7.45
N TRP A 461 25.14 -12.85 6.29
CA TRP A 461 24.53 -13.28 5.02
C TRP A 461 23.68 -14.57 5.08
N PRO A 462 23.93 -15.58 5.96
CA PRO A 462 23.04 -16.75 6.04
C PRO A 462 21.62 -16.41 6.48
N ASN A 463 21.40 -15.26 7.11
CA ASN A 463 20.07 -14.79 7.51
C ASN A 463 19.16 -14.48 6.32
N ALA A 464 19.73 -14.29 5.12
CA ALA A 464 18.98 -14.12 3.88
C ALA A 464 18.14 -15.37 3.49
N LYS A 465 18.29 -16.50 4.20
CA LYS A 465 17.38 -17.65 4.05
C LYS A 465 15.99 -17.41 4.64
N TYR A 466 15.87 -16.45 5.56
CA TYR A 466 14.64 -16.20 6.31
C TYR A 466 13.89 -14.96 5.81
N VAL A 467 14.46 -14.21 4.85
CA VAL A 467 13.87 -13.01 4.30
C VAL A 467 14.18 -12.88 2.80
N PRO A 468 13.17 -12.74 1.93
CA PRO A 468 13.38 -12.49 0.52
C PRO A 468 14.09 -11.15 0.24
N LEU A 469 15.01 -11.14 -0.72
CA LEU A 469 15.75 -9.94 -1.13
C LEU A 469 15.47 -9.59 -2.59
N TYR A 470 15.06 -8.35 -2.84
CA TYR A 470 14.91 -7.81 -4.20
C TYR A 470 15.83 -6.61 -4.43
N PHE A 471 16.97 -6.86 -5.06
CA PHE A 471 17.94 -5.82 -5.40
C PHE A 471 17.55 -5.10 -6.67
N VAL A 472 17.66 -3.77 -6.66
CA VAL A 472 17.45 -2.92 -7.83
C VAL A 472 18.66 -2.02 -8.01
N GLY A 473 19.22 -1.97 -9.21
CA GLY A 473 20.37 -1.09 -9.50
C GLY A 473 20.62 -0.89 -10.99
N GLY A 474 21.53 0.03 -11.31
CA GLY A 474 21.97 0.30 -12.66
C GLY A 474 23.31 -0.35 -12.96
N GLN A 475 23.46 -0.94 -14.13
CA GLN A 475 24.70 -1.62 -14.55
C GLN A 475 25.94 -0.72 -14.50
N MET A 476 25.77 0.59 -14.75
CA MET A 476 26.86 1.57 -14.78
C MET A 476 27.01 2.35 -13.47
N ASP A 477 26.33 1.94 -12.40
CA ASP A 477 26.41 2.61 -11.11
C ASP A 477 27.72 2.29 -10.37
N SER A 478 28.81 2.95 -10.78
CA SER A 478 30.05 3.05 -9.99
C SER A 478 30.63 1.70 -9.50
N GLY A 479 30.41 0.62 -10.26
CA GLY A 479 30.88 -0.74 -9.95
C GLY A 479 30.16 -1.42 -8.79
N THR A 480 28.92 -1.03 -8.46
CA THR A 480 28.09 -1.68 -7.42
C THR A 480 27.99 -3.19 -7.62
N THR A 481 27.79 -3.66 -8.86
CA THR A 481 27.76 -5.10 -9.19
C THR A 481 29.04 -5.82 -8.75
N ALA A 482 30.22 -5.24 -9.03
CA ALA A 482 31.49 -5.83 -8.60
C ALA A 482 31.64 -5.84 -7.07
N ARG A 483 31.21 -4.77 -6.39
CA ARG A 483 31.28 -4.66 -4.92
C ARG A 483 30.36 -5.66 -4.22
N ASN A 484 29.16 -5.90 -4.78
CA ASN A 484 28.17 -6.82 -4.21
C ASN A 484 28.39 -8.28 -4.62
N SER A 485 29.23 -8.53 -5.64
CA SER A 485 29.43 -9.84 -6.27
C SER A 485 29.56 -11.01 -5.30
N ARG A 486 30.35 -10.85 -4.23
CA ARG A 486 30.55 -11.91 -3.22
C ARG A 486 29.24 -12.34 -2.55
N ASP A 487 28.40 -11.37 -2.18
CA ASP A 487 27.19 -11.65 -1.42
C ASP A 487 26.03 -12.03 -2.37
N TRP A 488 25.97 -11.43 -3.56
CA TRP A 488 25.05 -11.88 -4.61
C TRP A 488 25.35 -13.30 -5.12
N ASP A 489 26.62 -13.67 -5.31
CA ASP A 489 27.00 -15.04 -5.67
C ASP A 489 26.48 -16.05 -4.65
N ARG A 490 26.60 -15.74 -3.35
CA ARG A 490 26.06 -16.59 -2.28
C ARG A 490 24.54 -16.75 -2.37
N TYR A 491 23.81 -15.67 -2.63
CA TYR A 491 22.35 -15.72 -2.67
C TYR A 491 21.79 -16.35 -3.95
N LEU A 492 22.46 -16.14 -5.09
CA LEU A 492 21.96 -16.59 -6.40
C LEU A 492 22.37 -18.03 -6.74
N THR A 493 23.48 -18.53 -6.21
CA THR A 493 24.01 -19.85 -6.59
C THR A 493 23.72 -20.95 -5.56
N ARG A 494 23.39 -20.59 -4.31
CA ARG A 494 23.17 -21.55 -3.23
C ARG A 494 21.68 -21.80 -3.03
N ALA A 495 21.34 -23.03 -2.65
CA ALA A 495 19.95 -23.40 -2.35
C ALA A 495 19.45 -22.75 -1.04
N GLY A 496 18.14 -22.46 -1.01
CA GLY A 496 17.43 -21.98 0.17
C GLY A 496 17.47 -20.46 0.38
N PHE A 497 17.86 -19.69 -0.65
CA PHE A 497 17.79 -18.23 -0.66
C PHE A 497 16.73 -17.80 -1.66
N ASP A 498 15.94 -16.79 -1.29
CA ASP A 498 15.00 -16.12 -2.19
C ASP A 498 15.56 -14.74 -2.52
N CYS A 499 16.14 -14.62 -3.72
CA CYS A 499 16.86 -13.42 -4.12
C CYS A 499 16.63 -13.13 -5.61
N ILE A 500 16.22 -11.90 -5.90
CA ILE A 500 16.10 -11.37 -7.25
C ILE A 500 17.04 -10.17 -7.36
N VAL A 501 17.79 -10.10 -8.45
CA VAL A 501 18.60 -8.93 -8.80
C VAL A 501 18.09 -8.37 -10.13
N SER A 502 17.52 -7.16 -10.08
CA SER A 502 17.10 -6.40 -11.25
C SER A 502 18.15 -5.34 -11.57
N GLU A 503 18.90 -5.56 -12.65
CA GLU A 503 19.91 -4.64 -13.14
C GLU A 503 19.42 -3.93 -14.41
N PHE A 504 19.25 -2.62 -14.34
CA PHE A 504 18.88 -1.80 -15.48
C PHE A 504 20.12 -1.53 -16.35
N GLN A 505 20.08 -2.07 -17.58
CA GLN A 505 21.18 -2.00 -18.54
C GLN A 505 21.52 -0.55 -18.89
N ALA A 506 22.82 -0.23 -18.91
CA ALA A 506 23.37 1.10 -19.20
C ALA A 506 22.85 2.26 -18.32
N ARG A 507 22.12 2.01 -17.24
CA ARG A 507 21.68 3.04 -16.28
C ARG A 507 22.73 3.25 -15.19
N GLY A 508 22.87 4.50 -14.75
CA GLY A 508 23.84 4.93 -13.73
C GLY A 508 23.23 4.95 -12.32
N HIS A 509 23.76 5.81 -11.45
CA HIS A 509 23.21 6.03 -10.12
C HIS A 509 21.88 6.80 -10.21
N GLU A 510 20.77 6.13 -9.91
CA GLU A 510 19.43 6.69 -10.09
C GLU A 510 18.47 6.20 -9.00
N HIS A 511 17.26 6.75 -8.98
CA HIS A 511 16.20 6.34 -8.06
C HIS A 511 15.33 5.19 -8.60
N PHE A 512 15.52 4.78 -9.87
CA PHE A 512 14.78 3.68 -10.51
C PHE A 512 13.26 3.75 -10.28
N SER A 513 12.68 4.92 -10.56
CA SER A 513 11.24 5.10 -10.67
C SER A 513 10.80 4.81 -12.10
N ASP A 514 10.08 3.72 -12.32
CA ASP A 514 9.31 3.45 -13.54
C ASP A 514 7.96 2.84 -13.16
#